data_AF-A0A6M3KS46-F1
#
_entry.id   AF-A0A6M3KS46-F1
#
_cell.length_a   1.000
_cell.length_b   1.000
_cell.length_c   1.000
_cell.angle_alpha   90.00
_cell.angle_beta   90.00
_cell.angle_gamma   90.00
#
_symmetry.space_group_name_H-M   'P 1'
#
loop_
_entity.id
_entity.type
_entity.pdbx_description
1 polymer ?
#
loop_
_entity_poly.entity_id
_entity_poly.type
_entity_poly.pdbx_seq_one_letter_code
_entity_poly.pdbx_strand_id
1 'polypeptide(L)'
;MATTYPGTLDSFATSGGTSPLTNPDHSERHNSVGSAVEALEAKAGVGAGTPVANTILAGSGNGTSAWTGTIPTLALGSAVYSGTVSGTFTLDLAAARRHRVNMPDSAGSVTLAVSNGAANVPFIVEVLQGTAGLGTIGWFTGITWANAAIGTCTTTASKMDTYGFLSNSGTTFYGFTIGTNI
;
A
#
# COMPACT_ATOMS: atom_id res chain seq x y z
N MET A 1 6.02 -28.86 29.80
CA MET A 1 6.12 -27.42 29.44
C MET A 1 6.75 -27.36 28.06
N ALA A 2 6.25 -26.47 27.19
CA ALA A 2 6.87 -26.13 25.91
C ALA A 2 8.37 -25.82 26.12
N THR A 3 9.26 -26.64 25.58
CA THR A 3 10.71 -26.43 25.67
C THR A 3 11.31 -25.92 24.36
N THR A 4 10.50 -25.81 23.32
CA THR A 4 10.96 -25.71 21.93
C THR A 4 10.47 -24.47 21.21
N TYR A 5 9.39 -23.82 21.64
CA TYR A 5 8.99 -22.51 21.15
C TYR A 5 10.06 -21.43 21.47
N PRO A 6 10.43 -20.54 20.52
CA PRO A 6 9.87 -20.36 19.17
C PRO A 6 10.57 -21.15 18.05
N GLY A 7 11.44 -22.12 18.37
CA GLY A 7 12.25 -22.86 17.41
C GLY A 7 11.48 -23.90 16.57
N THR A 8 10.55 -24.63 17.17
CA THR A 8 9.68 -25.60 16.48
C THR A 8 8.26 -25.54 17.06
N LEU A 9 7.25 -25.90 16.25
CA LEU A 9 5.88 -26.13 16.75
C LEU A 9 5.93 -27.12 17.90
N ASP A 10 5.23 -26.79 18.99
CA ASP A 10 5.10 -27.73 20.08
C ASP A 10 4.12 -28.85 19.67
N SER A 11 4.38 -30.08 20.13
CA SER A 11 3.43 -31.18 20.03
C SER A 11 2.92 -31.52 21.42
N PHE A 12 1.65 -31.24 21.67
CA PHE A 12 0.98 -31.55 22.90
C PHE A 12 0.62 -33.03 22.94
N ALA A 13 1.18 -33.76 23.91
CA ALA A 13 0.72 -35.10 24.23
C ALA A 13 -0.50 -34.98 25.17
N THR A 14 -1.61 -35.63 24.81
CA THR A 14 -2.81 -35.68 25.65
C THR A 14 -2.47 -36.25 27.02
N SER A 15 -2.86 -35.55 28.07
CA SER A 15 -2.76 -36.08 29.42
C SER A 15 -3.90 -37.07 29.68
N GLY A 16 -3.57 -38.31 30.08
CA GLY A 16 -4.54 -39.26 30.62
C GLY A 16 -4.85 -38.90 32.08
N GLY A 17 -6.11 -38.57 32.38
CA GLY A 17 -6.49 -38.06 33.70
C GLY A 17 -6.43 -39.10 34.83
N THR A 18 -5.86 -38.70 35.97
CA THR A 18 -6.06 -39.33 37.30
C THR A 18 -6.77 -38.38 38.28
N SER A 19 -7.31 -37.26 37.78
CA SER A 19 -7.82 -36.16 38.61
C SER A 19 -9.27 -36.42 39.08
N PRO A 20 -9.64 -36.05 40.32
CA PRO A 20 -10.96 -36.34 40.87
C PRO A 20 -12.07 -35.38 40.42
N LEU A 21 -11.74 -34.31 39.68
CA LEU A 21 -12.72 -33.37 39.13
C LEU A 21 -13.19 -33.88 37.77
N THR A 22 -14.38 -34.47 37.74
CA THR A 22 -14.98 -35.10 36.53
C THR A 22 -16.06 -34.23 35.87
N ASN A 23 -16.30 -33.01 36.37
CA ASN A 23 -17.30 -32.12 35.78
C ASN A 23 -16.98 -30.62 35.96
N PRO A 24 -16.43 -29.95 34.93
CA PRO A 24 -15.81 -30.56 33.74
C PRO A 24 -14.56 -31.36 34.10
N ASP A 25 -14.22 -32.37 33.29
CA ASP A 25 -13.01 -33.16 33.49
C ASP A 25 -11.76 -32.27 33.40
N HIS A 26 -10.89 -32.39 34.40
CA HIS A 26 -9.71 -31.53 34.47
C HIS A 26 -8.71 -31.82 33.34
N SER A 27 -8.51 -33.09 32.97
CA SER A 27 -7.58 -33.47 31.90
C SER A 27 -8.09 -33.00 30.53
N GLU A 28 -9.41 -33.05 30.30
CA GLU A 28 -10.05 -32.48 29.11
C GLU A 28 -9.77 -30.98 28.99
N ARG A 29 -9.80 -30.23 30.11
CA ARG A 29 -9.48 -28.79 30.07
C ARG A 29 -8.03 -28.53 29.65
N HIS A 30 -7.08 -29.30 30.17
CA HIS A 30 -5.68 -29.18 29.74
C HIS A 30 -5.51 -29.56 28.28
N ASN A 31 -6.16 -30.63 27.83
CA ASN A 31 -6.10 -31.08 26.45
C ASN A 31 -6.73 -30.03 25.50
N SER A 32 -7.86 -29.43 25.88
CA SER A 32 -8.52 -28.37 25.10
C SER A 32 -7.65 -27.12 24.96
N VAL A 33 -7.02 -26.68 26.06
CA VAL A 33 -6.07 -25.55 26.01
C VAL A 33 -4.84 -25.90 25.18
N GLY A 34 -4.29 -27.12 25.32
CA GLY A 34 -3.19 -27.62 24.51
C GLY A 34 -3.49 -27.55 23.02
N SER A 35 -4.63 -28.10 22.59
CA SER A 35 -5.07 -28.04 21.19
C SER A 35 -5.32 -26.62 20.68
N ALA A 36 -5.84 -25.72 21.52
CA ALA A 36 -6.03 -24.32 21.15
C ALA A 36 -4.68 -23.60 20.93
N VAL A 37 -3.68 -23.89 21.77
CA VAL A 37 -2.32 -23.35 21.63
C VAL A 37 -1.67 -23.86 20.34
N GLU A 38 -1.73 -25.15 20.06
CA GLU A 38 -1.21 -25.73 18.81
C GLU A 38 -1.86 -25.10 17.57
N ALA A 39 -3.18 -24.90 17.59
CA ALA A 39 -3.90 -24.27 16.50
C ALA A 39 -3.47 -22.80 16.28
N LEU A 40 -3.22 -22.06 17.37
CA LEU A 40 -2.73 -20.68 17.30
C LEU A 40 -1.29 -20.62 16.79
N GLU A 41 -0.41 -21.51 17.23
CA GLU A 41 0.97 -21.59 16.76
C GLU A 41 1.03 -21.89 15.25
N ALA A 42 0.22 -22.84 14.79
CA ALA A 42 0.07 -23.15 13.37
C ALA A 42 -0.50 -21.96 12.58
N LYS A 43 -1.52 -21.27 13.12
CA LYS A 43 -2.18 -20.13 12.45
C LYS A 43 -1.26 -18.92 12.34
N ALA A 44 -0.55 -18.59 13.40
CA ALA A 44 0.43 -17.52 13.42
C ALA A 44 1.67 -17.87 12.56
N GLY A 45 1.86 -19.15 12.18
CA GLY A 45 2.97 -19.59 11.33
C GLY A 45 4.34 -19.37 11.98
N VAL A 46 4.36 -19.18 13.30
CA VAL A 46 5.56 -18.82 14.08
C VAL A 46 6.41 -20.04 14.43
N GLY A 47 5.92 -21.26 14.23
CA GLY A 47 6.54 -22.50 14.72
C GLY A 47 7.73 -23.05 13.93
N ALA A 48 8.46 -22.20 13.21
CA ALA A 48 9.75 -22.54 12.57
C ALA A 48 10.48 -21.30 12.01
N GLY A 49 9.80 -20.15 11.92
CA GLY A 49 10.33 -18.97 11.24
C GLY A 49 11.06 -18.05 12.20
N THR A 50 12.38 -18.22 12.34
CA THR A 50 13.25 -17.14 12.83
C THR A 50 12.88 -15.86 12.09
N PRO A 51 12.58 -14.74 12.79
CA PRO A 51 12.35 -13.47 12.13
C PRO A 51 13.44 -13.20 11.10
N VAL A 52 13.05 -13.06 9.84
CA VAL A 52 14.01 -12.81 8.76
C VAL A 52 14.27 -11.31 8.73
N ALA A 53 15.54 -10.92 8.71
CA ALA A 53 15.91 -9.51 8.61
C ALA A 53 15.24 -8.86 7.39
N ASN A 54 14.72 -7.64 7.58
CA ASN A 54 14.02 -6.86 6.55
C ASN A 54 12.72 -7.49 6.02
N THR A 55 12.04 -8.30 6.84
CA THR A 55 10.72 -8.86 6.53
C THR A 55 9.70 -8.54 7.62
N ILE A 56 8.42 -8.69 7.29
CA ILE A 56 7.33 -8.65 8.26
C ILE A 56 6.52 -9.95 8.23
N LEU A 57 5.86 -10.29 9.33
CA LEU A 57 4.92 -11.41 9.35
C LEU A 57 3.59 -10.95 8.73
N ALA A 58 3.18 -11.56 7.63
CA ALA A 58 1.93 -11.26 6.95
C ALA A 58 1.18 -12.54 6.56
N GLY A 59 -0.12 -12.42 6.28
CA GLY A 59 -0.92 -13.53 5.76
C GLY A 59 -0.45 -13.94 4.36
N SER A 60 -0.35 -15.24 4.10
CA SER A 60 0.06 -15.80 2.79
C SER A 60 -1.06 -15.80 1.75
N GLY A 61 -2.31 -15.53 2.16
CA GLY A 61 -3.51 -15.70 1.32
C GLY A 61 -4.10 -17.12 1.39
N ASN A 62 -3.40 -18.09 1.96
CA ASN A 62 -3.87 -19.49 2.11
C ASN A 62 -4.25 -19.85 3.55
N GLY A 63 -4.61 -18.84 4.36
CA GLY A 63 -4.97 -19.03 5.76
C GLY A 63 -3.79 -19.31 6.70
N THR A 64 -2.56 -19.21 6.21
CA THR A 64 -1.32 -19.26 6.99
C THR A 64 -0.64 -17.89 7.02
N SER A 65 0.41 -17.75 7.84
CA SER A 65 1.25 -16.55 7.91
C SER A 65 2.67 -16.89 7.44
N ALA A 66 3.38 -15.94 6.86
CA ALA A 66 4.76 -16.08 6.42
C ALA A 66 5.54 -14.77 6.58
N TRP A 67 6.84 -14.87 6.82
CA TRP A 67 7.75 -13.72 6.75
C TRP A 67 7.92 -13.31 5.29
N THR A 68 7.57 -12.08 4.97
CA THR A 68 7.64 -11.55 3.60
C THR A 68 8.39 -10.23 3.55
N GLY A 69 9.26 -10.09 2.55
CA GLY A 69 9.89 -8.82 2.17
C GLY A 69 9.00 -7.97 1.24
N THR A 70 7.83 -8.48 0.86
CA THR A 70 6.90 -7.81 -0.05
C THR A 70 5.48 -7.93 0.48
N ILE A 71 4.78 -6.81 0.62
CA ILE A 71 3.38 -6.80 1.04
C ILE A 71 2.57 -6.28 -0.15
N PRO A 72 2.16 -7.17 -1.08
CA PRO A 72 1.71 -6.78 -2.42
C PRO A 72 0.42 -5.94 -2.43
N THR A 73 -0.27 -5.80 -1.30
CA THR A 73 -1.55 -5.08 -1.18
C THR A 73 -1.72 -4.28 0.12
N LEU A 74 -0.72 -4.23 1.00
CA LEU A 74 -0.86 -3.48 2.26
C LEU A 74 -0.44 -2.03 2.06
N ALA A 75 -1.40 -1.12 2.06
CA ALA A 75 -1.14 0.32 2.06
C ALA A 75 -0.78 0.81 3.47
N LEU A 76 0.50 0.73 3.84
CA LEU A 76 1.05 1.39 5.03
C LEU A 76 1.42 2.83 4.69
N GLY A 77 0.54 3.78 4.99
CA GLY A 77 0.70 5.20 4.65
C GLY A 77 0.13 5.56 3.27
N SER A 78 0.10 6.86 2.96
CA SER A 78 -0.42 7.38 1.69
C SER A 78 0.45 6.88 0.54
N ALA A 79 0.02 5.80 -0.12
CA ALA A 79 0.70 5.25 -1.28
C ALA A 79 0.90 6.37 -2.31
N VAL A 80 2.13 6.56 -2.79
CA VAL A 80 2.37 7.41 -3.96
C VAL A 80 2.18 6.55 -5.19
N TYR A 81 1.12 6.78 -5.94
CA TYR A 81 0.93 6.11 -7.21
C TYR A 81 1.84 6.74 -8.25
N SER A 82 2.87 6.01 -8.67
CA SER A 82 3.94 6.56 -9.53
C SER A 82 4.26 5.69 -10.73
N GLY A 83 4.72 6.33 -11.80
CA GLY A 83 5.19 5.63 -13.00
C GLY A 83 5.88 6.56 -13.99
N THR A 84 6.75 5.98 -14.81
CA THR A 84 7.31 6.63 -16.00
C THR A 84 6.47 6.22 -17.20
N VAL A 85 5.87 7.19 -17.89
CA VAL A 85 4.93 6.92 -18.99
C VAL A 85 5.21 7.82 -20.17
N SER A 86 5.07 7.26 -21.37
CA SER A 86 4.83 8.02 -22.60
C SER A 86 3.39 7.78 -23.04
N GLY A 87 2.66 8.83 -23.43
CA GLY A 87 1.21 8.74 -23.69
C GLY A 87 0.36 9.01 -22.45
N THR A 88 -0.65 8.18 -22.17
CA THR A 88 -1.64 8.46 -21.12
C THR A 88 -1.30 7.83 -19.77
N PHE A 89 -1.22 8.65 -18.72
CA PHE A 89 -1.11 8.20 -17.33
C PHE A 89 -2.45 8.41 -16.61
N THR A 90 -3.06 7.33 -16.10
CA THR A 90 -4.33 7.40 -15.36
C THR A 90 -4.08 7.50 -13.87
N LEU A 91 -4.54 8.60 -13.27
CA LEU A 91 -4.53 8.85 -11.84
C LEU A 91 -5.70 8.10 -11.18
N ASP A 92 -5.41 6.94 -10.58
CA ASP A 92 -6.41 6.19 -9.81
C ASP A 92 -6.55 6.76 -8.40
N LEU A 93 -7.60 7.57 -8.21
CA LEU A 93 -7.85 8.24 -6.95
C LEU A 93 -8.33 7.29 -5.84
N ALA A 94 -8.70 6.03 -6.14
CA ALA A 94 -8.95 5.03 -5.11
C ALA A 94 -7.65 4.41 -4.58
N ALA A 95 -6.61 4.33 -5.43
CA ALA A 95 -5.32 3.74 -5.07
C ALA A 95 -4.44 4.70 -4.25
N ALA A 96 -4.48 6.00 -4.56
CA ALA A 96 -3.64 7.01 -3.92
C ALA A 96 -4.28 8.41 -3.96
N ARG A 97 -3.78 9.31 -3.10
CA ARG A 97 -4.10 10.75 -3.15
C ARG A 97 -2.89 11.62 -3.50
N ARG A 98 -1.70 11.02 -3.56
CA ARG A 98 -0.49 11.64 -4.07
C ARG A 98 -0.03 10.82 -5.26
N HIS A 99 0.11 11.46 -6.41
CA HIS A 99 0.52 10.82 -7.64
C HIS A 99 1.83 11.43 -8.11
N ARG A 100 2.74 10.60 -8.62
CA ARG A 100 3.98 11.08 -9.24
C ARG A 100 4.08 10.59 -10.67
N VAL A 101 4.15 11.55 -11.59
CA VAL A 101 4.29 11.33 -13.01
C VAL A 101 5.74 11.62 -13.38
N ASN A 102 6.48 10.58 -13.77
CA ASN A 102 7.83 10.76 -14.28
C ASN A 102 7.76 10.89 -15.81
N MET A 103 8.18 12.03 -16.32
CA MET A 103 8.29 12.27 -17.75
C MET A 103 9.41 11.39 -18.35
N PRO A 104 9.27 10.95 -19.61
CA PRO A 104 10.32 10.20 -20.29
C PRO A 104 11.55 11.10 -20.53
N ASP A 105 12.73 10.48 -20.64
CA ASP A 105 13.98 11.20 -20.92
C ASP A 105 14.07 11.72 -22.37
N SER A 106 13.21 11.21 -23.26
CA SER A 106 13.01 11.73 -24.61
C SER A 106 11.92 12.80 -24.62
N ALA A 107 12.00 13.76 -25.55
CA ALA A 107 10.89 14.70 -25.79
C ALA A 107 9.57 13.93 -25.96
N GLY A 108 8.59 14.24 -25.13
CA GLY A 108 7.34 13.50 -25.07
C GLY A 108 6.27 14.26 -24.30
N SER A 109 5.03 14.10 -24.74
CA SER A 109 3.86 14.59 -24.02
C SER A 109 3.28 13.46 -23.17
N VAL A 110 3.00 13.73 -21.91
CA VAL A 110 2.18 12.85 -21.07
C VAL A 110 0.79 13.45 -20.94
N THR A 111 -0.23 12.68 -21.31
CA THR A 111 -1.62 13.04 -21.08
C THR A 111 -2.08 12.43 -19.76
N LEU A 112 -2.69 13.21 -18.88
CA LEU A 112 -3.27 12.71 -17.65
C LEU A 112 -4.74 12.37 -17.86
N ALA A 113 -5.16 11.26 -17.27
CA ALA A 113 -6.56 10.89 -17.07
C ALA A 113 -6.82 10.69 -15.58
N VAL A 114 -8.08 10.77 -15.16
CA VAL A 114 -8.48 10.54 -13.76
C VAL A 114 -9.51 9.42 -13.74
N SER A 115 -9.38 8.49 -12.78
CA SER A 115 -10.38 7.46 -12.50
C SER A 115 -10.72 7.43 -11.01
N ASN A 116 -11.89 6.86 -10.70
CA ASN A 116 -12.36 6.64 -9.32
C ASN A 116 -12.37 7.91 -8.45
N GLY A 117 -12.68 9.05 -9.06
CA GLY A 117 -12.80 10.32 -8.35
C GLY A 117 -13.99 10.32 -7.39
N ALA A 118 -13.77 10.93 -6.22
CA ALA A 118 -14.78 11.11 -5.19
C ALA A 118 -15.01 12.60 -4.95
N ALA A 119 -16.27 12.99 -4.74
CA ALA A 119 -16.62 14.38 -4.45
C ALA A 119 -15.97 14.87 -3.15
N ASN A 120 -15.52 16.12 -3.15
CA ASN A 120 -14.91 16.81 -2.01
C ASN A 120 -13.62 16.17 -1.45
N VAL A 121 -12.94 15.34 -2.25
CA VAL A 121 -11.66 14.75 -1.87
C VAL A 121 -10.50 15.41 -2.64
N PRO A 122 -9.50 15.98 -1.95
CA PRO A 122 -8.33 16.55 -2.59
C PRO A 122 -7.32 15.48 -3.01
N PHE A 123 -6.49 15.81 -4.00
CA PHE A 123 -5.31 15.03 -4.36
C PHE A 123 -4.20 15.94 -4.92
N ILE A 124 -2.97 15.41 -4.93
CA ILE A 124 -1.76 16.09 -5.39
C ILE A 124 -1.16 15.31 -6.54
N VAL A 125 -0.69 16.03 -7.56
CA VAL A 125 0.08 15.47 -8.68
C VAL A 125 1.45 16.13 -8.71
N GLU A 126 2.49 15.31 -8.64
CA GLU A 126 3.88 15.68 -8.84
C GLU A 126 4.29 15.27 -10.24
N VAL A 127 4.89 16.19 -10.99
CA VAL A 127 5.37 15.93 -12.34
C VAL A 127 6.88 16.14 -12.32
N LEU A 128 7.63 15.07 -12.48
CA LEU A 128 9.08 15.09 -12.55
C LEU A 128 9.52 15.07 -14.02
N GLN A 129 10.30 16.06 -14.44
CA GLN A 129 10.92 16.08 -15.76
C GLN A 129 11.97 14.96 -15.90
N GLY A 130 12.06 14.38 -17.09
CA GLY A 130 13.17 13.52 -17.48
C GLY A 130 14.48 14.30 -17.58
N THR A 131 15.58 13.60 -17.85
CA THR A 131 16.92 14.18 -17.87
C THR A 131 17.15 15.20 -18.99
N ALA A 132 16.34 15.17 -20.05
CA ALA A 132 16.39 16.17 -21.11
C ALA A 132 15.61 17.47 -20.79
N GLY A 133 14.62 17.40 -19.90
CA GLY A 133 13.75 18.54 -19.59
C GLY A 133 12.96 19.01 -20.81
N LEU A 134 12.19 18.14 -21.45
CA LEU A 134 11.40 18.49 -22.65
C LEU A 134 9.97 17.95 -22.55
N GLY A 135 9.60 17.42 -21.39
CA GLY A 135 8.28 16.84 -21.15
C GLY A 135 7.22 17.93 -21.13
N THR A 136 6.09 17.66 -21.79
CA THR A 136 4.89 18.52 -21.71
C THR A 136 3.74 17.73 -21.13
N ILE A 137 2.78 18.42 -20.51
CA ILE A 137 1.64 17.78 -19.87
C ILE A 137 0.32 18.17 -20.54
N GLY A 138 -0.47 17.17 -20.88
CA GLY A 138 -1.86 17.32 -21.27
C GLY A 138 -2.76 17.02 -20.08
N TRP A 139 -3.53 18.00 -19.62
CA TRP A 139 -4.42 17.80 -18.47
C TRP A 139 -5.72 17.09 -18.85
N PHE A 140 -6.29 16.37 -17.88
CA PHE A 140 -7.64 15.81 -17.99
C PHE A 140 -8.70 16.93 -18.05
N THR A 141 -9.90 16.59 -18.51
CA THR A 141 -11.02 17.53 -18.64
C THR A 141 -11.70 17.83 -17.30
N GLY A 142 -12.48 18.91 -17.22
CA GLY A 142 -13.28 19.23 -16.04
C GLY A 142 -12.52 20.03 -14.96
N ILE A 143 -11.33 20.55 -15.29
CA ILE A 143 -10.54 21.41 -14.39
C ILE A 143 -10.91 22.87 -14.63
N THR A 144 -11.29 23.55 -13.56
CA THR A 144 -11.30 25.02 -13.49
C THR A 144 -10.00 25.48 -12.84
N TRP A 145 -9.14 26.11 -13.63
CA TRP A 145 -7.85 26.61 -13.16
C TRP A 145 -7.99 27.95 -12.45
N ALA A 146 -7.27 28.10 -11.34
CA ALA A 146 -7.14 29.39 -10.66
C ALA A 146 -6.61 30.46 -11.64
N ASN A 147 -7.25 31.64 -11.63
CA ASN A 147 -6.92 32.77 -12.52
C ASN A 147 -6.94 32.45 -14.02
N ALA A 148 -7.67 31.40 -14.44
CA ALA A 148 -7.67 30.89 -15.81
C ALA A 148 -6.27 30.51 -16.36
N ALA A 149 -5.29 30.31 -15.49
CA ALA A 149 -3.94 29.94 -15.86
C ALA A 149 -3.79 28.41 -15.81
N ILE A 150 -3.83 27.76 -16.98
CA ILE A 150 -3.58 26.33 -17.10
C ILE A 150 -2.18 26.03 -16.57
N GLY A 151 -2.07 25.05 -15.65
CA GLY A 151 -0.78 24.63 -15.12
C GLY A 151 0.15 24.20 -16.27
N THR A 152 1.32 24.81 -16.38
CA THR A 152 2.35 24.36 -17.32
C THR A 152 3.44 23.64 -16.56
N CYS A 153 3.96 22.55 -17.14
CA CYS A 153 5.16 21.91 -16.61
C CYS A 153 6.40 22.67 -17.08
N THR A 154 7.28 22.99 -16.14
CA THR A 154 8.61 23.52 -16.43
C THR A 154 9.42 22.44 -17.15
N THR A 155 10.20 22.87 -18.14
CA THR A 155 11.03 21.98 -18.97
C THR A 155 12.47 21.97 -18.46
N THR A 156 12.68 22.10 -17.15
CA THR A 156 14.03 22.01 -16.59
C THR A 156 14.33 20.53 -16.33
N ALA A 157 15.45 20.05 -16.84
CA ALA A 157 15.89 18.67 -16.64
C ALA A 157 15.88 18.28 -15.16
N SER A 158 15.29 17.11 -14.86
CA SER A 158 15.28 16.51 -13.51
C SER A 158 14.69 17.41 -12.41
N LYS A 159 13.77 18.31 -12.76
CA LYS A 159 13.05 19.18 -11.83
C LYS A 159 11.59 18.80 -11.74
N MET A 160 11.00 19.08 -10.58
CA MET A 160 9.62 18.71 -10.28
C MET A 160 8.72 19.93 -10.20
N ASP A 161 7.51 19.78 -10.73
CA ASP A 161 6.39 20.68 -10.48
C ASP A 161 5.29 19.97 -9.71
N THR A 162 4.63 20.69 -8.82
CA THR A 162 3.58 20.14 -7.95
C THR A 162 2.28 20.90 -8.18
N TYR A 163 1.22 20.14 -8.41
CA TYR A 163 -0.13 20.64 -8.66
C TYR A 163 -1.11 20.05 -7.66
N GLY A 164 -2.05 20.87 -7.21
CA GLY A 164 -3.12 20.47 -6.33
C GLY A 164 -4.47 20.52 -7.02
N PHE A 165 -5.32 19.57 -6.65
CA PHE A 165 -6.67 19.46 -7.17
C PHE A 165 -7.66 19.25 -6.03
N LEU A 166 -8.70 20.09 -5.98
CA LEU A 166 -9.87 19.86 -5.14
C LEU A 166 -10.98 19.29 -6.02
N SER A 167 -11.42 18.06 -5.75
CA SER A 167 -12.56 17.50 -6.48
C SER A 167 -13.87 18.06 -5.97
N ASN A 168 -14.70 18.59 -6.86
CA ASN A 168 -16.05 19.05 -6.53
C ASN A 168 -17.08 17.91 -6.65
N SER A 169 -16.97 17.08 -7.71
CA SER A 169 -17.96 16.01 -7.99
C SER A 169 -17.35 14.66 -8.37
N GLY A 170 -16.04 14.45 -8.18
CA GLY A 170 -15.32 13.28 -8.71
C GLY A 170 -14.97 13.37 -10.20
N THR A 171 -15.58 14.31 -10.93
CA THR A 171 -15.36 14.56 -12.37
C THR A 171 -15.13 16.02 -12.72
N THR A 172 -15.41 16.94 -11.79
CA THR A 172 -15.06 18.36 -11.88
C THR A 172 -14.11 18.74 -10.75
N PHE A 173 -13.15 19.63 -11.05
CA PHE A 173 -12.00 19.89 -10.19
C PHE A 173 -11.59 21.36 -10.21
N TYR A 174 -11.12 21.87 -9.07
CA TYR A 174 -10.38 23.14 -9.00
C TYR A 174 -8.89 22.83 -9.01
N GLY A 175 -8.18 23.36 -10.01
CA GLY A 175 -6.74 23.12 -10.22
C GLY A 175 -5.89 24.34 -9.87
N PHE A 176 -4.73 24.09 -9.24
CA PHE A 176 -3.77 25.13 -8.91
C PHE A 176 -2.34 24.58 -8.92
N THR A 177 -1.39 25.45 -9.27
CA THR A 177 0.04 25.18 -9.14
C THR A 177 0.46 25.45 -7.70
N ILE A 178 1.05 24.46 -7.04
CA ILE A 178 1.54 24.56 -5.65
C ILE A 178 3.00 25.02 -5.65
N GLY A 179 3.81 24.46 -6.53
CA GLY A 179 5.23 24.78 -6.63
C GLY A 179 5.78 24.34 -7.97
N THR A 180 6.87 24.97 -8.40
CA THR A 180 7.50 24.73 -9.70
C THR A 180 9.00 24.65 -9.57
N ASN A 181 9.64 23.85 -10.43
CA ASN A 181 11.09 23.77 -10.61
C ASN A 181 11.90 23.45 -9.34
N ILE A 182 11.37 22.58 -8.48
CA ILE A 182 12.03 22.09 -7.24
C ILE A 182 13.01 20.96 -7.56
#